data_AF-A0A951FYD6-F1
#
_entry.id   AF-A0A951FYD6-F1
#
_cell.length_a   1.000
_cell.length_b   1.000
_cell.length_c   1.000
_cell.angle_alpha   90.00
_cell.angle_beta   90.00
_cell.angle_gamma   90.00
#
_symmetry.space_group_name_H-M   'P 1'
#
loop_
_entity.id
_entity.type
_entity.pdbx_description
1 polymer ?
#
loop_
_entity_poly.entity_id
_entity_poly.type
_entity_poly.pdbx_seq_one_letter_code
_entity_poly.pdbx_strand_id
1 'polypeptide(L)' 'MARDTGAQCKQCRREGQKLFLKGERCLTDKCGVERRSYPPGEH' A
#
# COMPACT_ATOMS: atom_id res chain seq x y z
N MET A 1 -19.94 -4.65 4.43
CA MET A 1 -18.64 -4.08 4.01
C MET A 1 -17.56 -5.01 4.52
N ALA A 2 -17.17 -6.00 3.70
CA ALA A 2 -16.15 -6.95 4.09
C ALA A 2 -14.87 -6.17 4.43
N ARG A 3 -14.31 -6.42 5.61
CA ARG A 3 -13.00 -5.88 5.96
C ARG A 3 -12.02 -6.53 5.00
N ASP A 4 -11.70 -5.84 3.90
CA ASP A 4 -10.61 -6.19 3.00
C ASP A 4 -9.30 -6.18 3.79
N THR A 5 -9.04 -7.29 4.49
CA THR A 5 -7.74 -7.66 5.06
C THR A 5 -6.76 -8.08 3.96
N GLY A 6 -7.20 -8.02 2.69
CA GLY A 6 -6.38 -8.08 1.51
C GLY A 6 -5.22 -7.09 1.56
N ALA A 7 -4.25 -7.27 0.67
CA ALA A 7 -3.02 -6.51 0.70
C ALA A 7 -3.25 -5.05 0.24
N GLN A 8 -3.78 -4.20 1.11
CA GLN A 8 -4.05 -2.77 0.88
C GLN A 8 -2.80 -2.01 0.41
N CYS A 9 -1.60 -2.46 0.81
CA CYS A 9 -0.34 -1.92 0.31
C CYS A 9 -0.11 -2.22 -1.18
N LYS A 10 -0.64 -3.32 -1.73
CA LYS A 10 -0.60 -3.60 -3.17
C LYS A 10 -1.42 -2.57 -3.94
N GLN A 11 -2.60 -2.22 -3.44
CA GLN A 11 -3.44 -1.20 -4.07
C GLN A 11 -2.74 0.15 -4.08
N CYS A 12 -2.20 0.59 -2.93
CA CYS A 12 -1.43 1.83 -2.87
C CYS A 12 -0.20 1.81 -3.83
N ARG A 13 0.49 0.67 -3.94
CA ARG A 13 1.63 0.51 -4.87
C ARG A 13 1.22 0.45 -6.33
N ARG A 14 0.04 -0.07 -6.65
CA ARG A 14 -0.52 -0.13 -8.01
C ARG A 14 -0.92 1.26 -8.50
N GLU A 15 -1.50 2.05 -7.61
CA GLU A 15 -1.89 3.44 -7.89
C GLU A 15 -0.71 4.42 -7.83
N GLY A 16 0.46 3.99 -7.36
CA GLY A 16 1.64 4.86 -7.22
C GLY A 16 1.50 5.96 -6.16
N GLN A 17 0.45 5.92 -5.32
CA GLN A 17 0.14 6.95 -4.34
C GLN A 17 -0.28 6.38 -2.98
N LYS A 18 -0.05 7.14 -1.90
CA LYS A 18 -0.47 6.76 -0.54
C LYS A 18 -1.99 6.96 -0.41
N LEU A 19 -2.75 5.87 -0.45
CA LEU A 19 -4.21 5.89 -0.24
C LEU A 19 -4.63 5.84 1.24
N PHE A 20 -3.67 5.82 2.18
CA PHE A 20 -3.88 5.81 3.64
C PHE A 20 -4.81 4.70 4.18
N LEU A 21 -4.96 3.59 3.44
CA LEU A 21 -5.85 2.46 3.79
C LEU A 21 -5.45 1.72 5.09
N LYS A 22 -4.21 1.89 5.58
CA LYS A 22 -3.70 1.30 6.84
C LYS A 22 -3.52 2.31 7.98
N GLY A 23 -4.07 3.52 7.86
CA GLY A 23 -3.97 4.55 8.89
C GLY A 23 -2.51 4.87 9.23
N GLU A 24 -2.14 4.76 10.52
CA GLU A 24 -0.83 5.11 11.05
C GLU A 24 0.34 4.43 10.33
N ARG A 25 0.18 3.18 9.88
CA ARG A 25 1.25 2.47 9.15
C ARG A 25 1.62 3.15 7.83
N CYS A 26 0.69 3.87 7.19
CA CYS A 26 0.96 4.64 5.97
C CYS A 26 1.77 5.92 6.22
N LEU A 27 1.78 6.41 7.47
CA LEU A 27 2.55 7.59 7.91
C LEU A 27 3.98 7.23 8.34
N THR A 28 4.23 5.95 8.63
CA THR A 28 5.58 5.45 8.97
C THR A 28 6.38 5.07 7.72
N ASP A 29 7.70 4.97 7.89
CA ASP A 29 8.68 4.40 6.95
C ASP A 29 8.37 2.94 6.55
N LYS A 30 7.46 2.27 7.28
CA LYS A 30 6.97 0.92 6.97
C LYS A 30 5.91 0.89 5.87
N CYS A 31 5.56 2.04 5.29
CA CYS A 31 4.61 2.15 4.18
C CYS A 31 5.15 1.41 2.94
N GLY A 32 4.30 0.54 2.36
CA GLY A 32 4.69 -0.24 1.19
C GLY A 32 5.01 0.60 -0.04
N VAL A 33 4.42 1.80 -0.15
CA VAL A 33 4.67 2.74 -1.26
C VAL A 33 6.06 3.36 -1.18
N GLU A 34 6.50 3.77 0.01
CA GLU A 34 7.84 4.35 0.20
C GLU A 34 8.94 3.30 0.08
N ARG A 35 8.71 2.11 0.66
CA ARG A 35 9.72 1.04 0.60
C ARG A 35 9.84 0.41 -0.78
N ARG A 36 8.76 0.41 -1.57
CA ARG A 36 8.67 -0.27 -2.86
C ARG A 36 7.74 0.50 -3.80
N SER A 37 8.27 1.52 -4.45
CA SER A 37 7.51 2.40 -5.34
C SER A 37 7.16 1.78 -6.71
N TYR A 38 7.55 0.54 -6.96
CA TYR A 38 7.17 -0.21 -8.16
C TYR A 38 5.85 -0.96 -7.97
N PRO A 39 5.09 -1.24 -9.04
CA PRO A 39 3.87 -2.06 -8.98
C PRO A 39 4.13 -3.47 -8.41
N PRO A 40 3.18 -4.03 -7.65
CA PRO A 40 3.27 -5.41 -7.21
C PRO A 40 3.05 -6.38 -8.39
N GLY A 41 4.05 -7.18 -8.72
CA GLY A 41 3.95 -8.22 -9.76
C GLY A 41 4.72 -7.93 -11.05
N GLU A 42 5.44 -6.81 -11.16
CA GLU A 42 6.44 -6.66 -12.23
C GLU A 42 7.66 -7.52 -11.94
N HIS A 43 7.76 -8.66 -12.64
CA HIS A 43 8.90 -9.58 -12.77
C HIS A 43 8.81 -10.26 -14.14
#